data_AF-J2HDD1-F1
#
_entry.id   AF-J2HDD1-F1
#
_cell.length_a   1.000
_cell.length_b   1.000
_cell.length_c   1.000
_cell.angle_alpha   90.00
_cell.angle_beta   90.00
_cell.angle_gamma   90.00
#
_symmetry.space_group_name_H-M   'P 1'
#
loop_
_entity.id
_entity.type
_entity.pdbx_description
1 polymer ?
#
loop_
_entity_poly.entity_id
_entity_poly.type
_entity_poly.pdbx_seq_one_letter_code
_entity_poly.pdbx_strand_id
1 'polypeptide(L)' 'GGRPPRTKDTDTQALESDLSSVLGLDVEIDHRGDAGAITIRYAKLEQLDDLCNRLTRGL' A
#
# COMPACT_ATOMS: atom_id res chain seq x y z
N GLY A 1 -3.97 -17.93 26.73
CA GLY A 1 -4.40 -16.57 26.37
C GLY A 1 -4.24 -16.40 24.88
N GLY A 2 -5.34 -16.44 24.12
CA GLY A 2 -5.31 -16.16 22.70
C GLY A 2 -5.29 -14.65 22.51
N ARG A 3 -4.16 -14.10 22.06
CA ARG A 3 -4.14 -12.74 21.51
C ARG A 3 -5.10 -12.77 20.33
N PRO A 4 -6.16 -11.92 20.27
CA PRO A 4 -7.05 -11.92 19.13
C PRO A 4 -6.18 -11.73 17.88
N PRO A 5 -6.37 -12.52 16.80
CA PRO A 5 -5.69 -12.27 15.55
C PRO A 5 -6.01 -10.83 15.21
N ARG A 6 -4.97 -9.99 15.19
CA ARG A 6 -5.06 -8.58 14.88
C ARG A 6 -6.00 -8.46 13.70
N THR A 7 -7.15 -7.84 13.95
CA THR A 7 -8.04 -7.28 12.95
C THR A 7 -7.15 -6.90 11.78
N LYS A 8 -7.33 -7.50 10.60
CA LYS A 8 -6.73 -6.91 9.40
C LYS A 8 -7.33 -5.51 9.36
N ASP A 9 -6.60 -4.55 9.92
CA ASP A 9 -7.12 -3.27 10.39
C ASP A 9 -7.86 -2.64 9.21
N THR A 10 -9.14 -2.34 9.38
CA THR A 10 -9.97 -1.73 8.34
C THR A 10 -9.31 -0.46 7.80
N ASP A 11 -8.53 0.20 8.64
CA ASP A 11 -7.67 1.33 8.32
C ASP A 11 -6.63 0.99 7.22
N THR A 12 -5.91 -0.13 7.31
CA THR A 12 -4.96 -0.54 6.26
C THR A 12 -5.63 -0.88 4.93
N GLN A 13 -6.78 -1.56 4.96
CA GLN A 13 -7.54 -1.86 3.73
C GLN A 13 -8.07 -0.59 3.05
N ALA A 14 -8.49 0.40 3.84
CA ALA A 14 -8.91 1.70 3.30
C ALA A 14 -7.72 2.43 2.67
N LEU A 15 -6.54 2.41 3.31
CA LEU A 15 -5.32 2.97 2.72
C LEU A 15 -4.90 2.25 1.42
N GLU A 16 -4.95 0.91 1.38
CA GLU A 16 -4.69 0.13 0.16
C GLU A 16 -5.61 0.55 -0.98
N SER A 17 -6.91 0.68 -0.70
CA SER A 17 -7.92 1.07 -1.69
C SER A 17 -7.75 2.53 -2.16
N ASP A 18 -7.36 3.43 -1.28
CA ASP A 18 -7.11 4.83 -1.62
C ASP A 18 -5.83 4.97 -2.46
N LEU A 19 -4.73 4.38 -2.01
CA LEU A 19 -3.45 4.37 -2.72
C LEU A 19 -3.59 3.70 -4.09
N SER A 20 -4.30 2.58 -4.18
CA SER A 20 -4.56 1.92 -5.46
C SER A 20 -5.43 2.77 -6.40
N SER A 21 -6.40 3.52 -5.86
CA SER A 21 -7.22 4.45 -6.66
C SER A 21 -6.43 5.66 -7.16
N VAL A 22 -5.57 6.23 -6.31
CA VAL A 22 -4.73 7.40 -6.64
C VAL A 22 -3.63 7.01 -7.64
N LEU A 23 -2.99 5.85 -7.43
CA LEU A 23 -1.87 5.40 -8.26
C LEU A 23 -2.36 4.64 -9.50
N GLY A 24 -3.57 4.07 -9.48
CA GLY A 24 -4.08 3.18 -10.53
C GLY A 24 -3.33 1.85 -10.59
N LEU A 25 -2.75 1.42 -9.46
CA LEU A 25 -1.87 0.25 -9.34
C LEU A 25 -2.31 -0.64 -8.19
N ASP A 26 -1.92 -1.90 -8.24
CA ASP A 26 -2.20 -2.85 -7.16
C ASP A 26 -1.27 -2.55 -5.97
N VAL A 27 -1.86 -2.15 -4.85
CA VAL A 27 -1.15 -1.78 -3.62
C VAL A 27 -1.58 -2.74 -2.52
N GLU A 28 -0.58 -3.36 -1.88
CA GLU A 28 -0.75 -4.31 -0.80
C GLU A 28 -0.01 -3.78 0.44
N ILE A 29 -0.68 -3.67 1.58
CA ILE A 29 -0.10 -3.19 2.84
C ILE A 29 -0.09 -4.32 3.87
N ASP A 30 1.11 -4.80 4.19
CA ASP A 30 1.33 -5.77 5.27
C ASP A 30 1.80 -5.02 6.53
N HIS A 31 0.85 -4.62 7.38
CA HIS A 31 1.17 -3.96 8.64
C HIS A 31 1.38 -4.98 9.76
N ARG A 32 2.54 -4.97 10.43
CA ARG A 32 2.95 -5.87 11.51
C ARG A 32 3.41 -5.13 12.78
N GLY A 33 2.47 -4.75 13.62
CA GLY A 33 2.74 -4.13 14.92
C GLY A 33 3.04 -2.65 14.73
N ASP A 34 4.23 -2.21 15.10
CA ASP A 34 4.70 -0.83 14.87
C ASP A 34 5.30 -0.60 13.47
N ALA A 35 5.58 -1.67 12.74
CA ALA A 35 6.19 -1.60 11.41
C ALA A 35 5.25 -2.19 10.37
N GLY A 36 5.36 -1.74 9.13
CA GLY A 36 4.63 -2.31 8.00
C GLY A 36 5.47 -2.27 6.72
N ALA A 37 5.06 -3.08 5.76
CA ALA A 37 5.58 -3.06 4.41
C ALA A 37 4.45 -2.70 3.44
N ILE A 38 4.78 -1.89 2.43
CA ILE A 38 3.88 -1.59 1.32
C ILE A 38 4.49 -2.19 0.06
N THR A 39 3.71 -2.99 -0.66
CA THR A 39 4.10 -3.59 -1.93
C THR A 39 3.24 -2.99 -3.02
N ILE A 40 3.86 -2.45 -4.07
CA ILE A 40 3.15 -1.85 -5.20
C ILE A 40 3.52 -2.64 -6.45
N ARG A 41 2.53 -3.26 -7.10
CA ARG A 41 2.74 -4.05 -8.33
C ARG A 41 2.46 -3.17 -9.54
N TYR A 42 3.44 -3.12 -10.44
CA TYR A 42 3.36 -2.44 -11.72
C TYR A 42 3.51 -3.45 -12.86
N ALA A 43 2.83 -3.22 -13.98
CA ALA A 43 2.89 -4.11 -15.14
C ALA A 43 4.01 -3.71 -16.12
N LYS A 44 4.39 -2.42 -16.14
CA LYS A 44 5.39 -1.87 -17.06
C LYS A 44 6.37 -0.93 -16.35
N LEU A 45 7.58 -0.82 -16.90
CA LEU A 45 8.60 0.12 -16.39
C LEU A 45 8.12 1.58 -16.40
N GLU A 46 7.29 1.97 -17.37
CA GLU A 46 6.71 3.32 -17.43
C GLU A 46 5.82 3.63 -16.22
N GLN A 47 5.10 2.62 -15.70
CA GLN A 47 4.29 2.79 -14.49
C GLN A 47 5.16 2.89 -13.24
N LEU A 48 6.30 2.19 -13.19
CA LEU A 48 7.27 2.36 -12.11
C LEU A 48 7.88 3.76 -12.13
N ASP A 49 8.21 4.29 -13.31
CA ASP A 49 8.75 5.64 -13.45
C ASP A 49 7.74 6.70 -13.02
N ASP A 50 6.48 6.59 -13.48
CA ASP A 50 5.38 7.46 -13.05
C ASP A 50 5.10 7.35 -11.55
N LEU A 51 5.14 6.13 -10.99
CA LEU A 51 5.02 5.88 -9.55
C LEU A 51 6.15 6.57 -8.77
N CYS A 52 7.41 6.36 -9.17
CA CYS A 52 8.56 7.00 -8.55
C CYS A 52 8.46 8.52 -8.62
N ASN A 53 8.01 9.06 -9.76
CA ASN A 53 7.81 10.49 -9.93
C ASN A 53 6.71 11.03 -9.02
N ARG A 54 5.58 10.33 -8.88
CA ARG A 54 4.48 10.69 -7.95
C ARG A 54 4.92 10.60 -6.49
N LEU A 55 5.61 9.53 -6.09
CA LEU A 55 6.10 9.36 -4.73
C LEU A 55 7.16 10.41 -4.35
N THR A 56 8.04 10.78 -5.30
CA THR A 56 9.11 11.75 -5.05
C THR A 56 8.61 13.19 -5.12
N ARG A 57 7.65 13.48 -6.01
CA ARG A 57 6.98 14.78 -6.04
C ARG A 57 6.04 14.98 -4.86
N GLY A 58 5.73 13.89 -4.15
CA GLY A 58 4.70 13.89 -3.14
C GLY A 58 3.33 14.07 -3.80
N LEU A 59 2.32 13.77 -3.00
CA LEU A 59 1.03 14.44 -3.11
C LEU A 59 1.20 15.95 -3.35
#